data_AF-A0A3N5NZ65-F1
#
_entry.id   AF-A0A3N5NZ65-F1
#
_cell.length_a   1.000
_cell.length_b   1.000
_cell.length_c   1.000
_cell.angle_alpha   90.00
_cell.angle_beta   90.00
_cell.angle_gamma   90.00
#
_symmetry.space_group_name_H-M   'P 1'
#
loop_
_entity.id
_entity.type
_entity.pdbx_description
1 polymer ?
#
loop_
_entity_poly.entity_id
_entity_poly.type
_entity_poly.pdbx_seq_one_letter_code
_entity_poly.pdbx_strand_id
1 'polypeptide(L)'
;MSSGALGGSIPQQNWGPEQPGYKRLYYSIREIALLLDKTIQAGYGVLRAGTILAENVSAAGNKGKLVPYAMTAFDQLDVGRAFAVANVGDGATTINVLMDDSYKFTVGDDLIIAQSDGPAYHDGGAIVTIDRTTYPHYAVITFTTLTTSTGKWTVANGVGCYVAAGASGKLSTAKYILDKD
;
A
#
# COMPACT_ATOMS: atom_id res chain seq x y z
N MET A 1 4.15 -32.07 -53.74
CA MET A 1 4.94 -31.65 -52.55
C MET A 1 4.58 -30.21 -52.25
N SER A 2 4.08 -29.97 -51.04
CA SER A 2 3.56 -28.70 -50.55
C SER A 2 4.68 -27.69 -50.27
N SER A 3 4.55 -26.47 -50.78
CA SER A 3 5.15 -25.29 -50.17
C SER A 3 4.02 -24.31 -49.90
N GLY A 4 3.62 -24.21 -48.63
CA GLY A 4 2.64 -23.23 -48.16
C GLY A 4 3.28 -21.85 -48.18
N ALA A 5 3.17 -21.17 -49.32
CA ALA A 5 3.58 -19.78 -49.45
C ALA A 5 2.61 -18.87 -48.69
N LEU A 6 2.84 -18.68 -47.39
CA LEU A 6 2.38 -17.50 -46.66
C LEU A 6 3.27 -16.30 -47.04
N GLY A 7 3.30 -15.98 -48.33
CA GLY A 7 3.92 -14.78 -48.90
C GLY A 7 2.94 -13.60 -48.88
N GLY A 8 2.31 -13.36 -47.73
CA GLY A 8 1.47 -12.20 -47.52
C GLY A 8 2.31 -11.08 -46.92
N SER A 9 2.41 -9.94 -47.60
CA SER A 9 2.81 -8.66 -47.01
C SER A 9 1.72 -8.17 -46.04
N ILE A 10 1.41 -8.99 -45.04
CA ILE A 10 0.60 -8.56 -43.90
C ILE A 10 1.52 -7.57 -43.17
N PRO A 11 1.17 -6.27 -43.10
CA PRO A 11 1.98 -5.33 -42.33
C PRO A 11 2.00 -5.82 -40.89
N GLN A 12 3.15 -6.33 -40.47
CA GLN A 12 3.38 -6.64 -39.08
C GLN A 12 3.46 -5.28 -38.36
N GLN A 13 2.44 -4.99 -37.55
CA GLN A 13 2.46 -3.80 -36.70
C GLN A 13 3.49 -4.04 -35.58
N ASN A 14 4.76 -3.83 -35.92
CA ASN A 14 5.81 -3.78 -34.92
C ASN A 14 5.68 -2.43 -34.22
N TRP A 15 5.21 -2.45 -32.98
CA TRP A 15 5.31 -1.28 -32.12
C TRP A 15 6.78 -0.98 -31.90
N GLY A 16 7.21 0.14 -32.49
CA GLY A 16 8.60 0.58 -32.44
C GLY A 16 9.10 0.73 -31.00
N PRO A 17 10.43 0.69 -30.80
CA PRO A 17 11.03 0.91 -29.49
C PRO A 17 10.52 2.22 -28.89
N GLU A 18 10.28 2.19 -27.58
CA GLU A 18 9.74 3.31 -26.80
C GLU A 18 10.37 4.63 -27.26
N GLN A 19 9.56 5.54 -27.81
CA GLN A 19 10.02 6.89 -28.10
C GLN A 19 10.53 7.53 -26.80
N PRO A 20 11.55 8.40 -26.84
CA PRO A 20 11.94 9.20 -25.69
C PRO A 20 10.74 10.03 -25.23
N GLY A 21 10.13 9.66 -24.11
CA GLY A 21 8.87 10.22 -23.64
C GLY A 21 8.34 9.54 -22.39
N TYR A 22 7.13 9.92 -21.98
CA TYR A 22 6.48 9.29 -20.83
C TYR A 22 6.25 7.81 -21.11
N LYS A 23 6.71 6.96 -20.19
CA LYS A 23 6.50 5.51 -20.26
C LYS A 23 5.01 5.21 -20.31
N ARG A 24 4.62 4.30 -21.20
CA ARG A 24 3.23 3.86 -21.34
C ARG A 24 2.84 3.05 -20.12
N LEU A 25 1.66 3.33 -19.55
CA LEU A 25 1.12 2.51 -18.47
C LEU A 25 0.62 1.15 -18.98
N TYR A 26 0.08 1.13 -20.19
CA TYR A 26 -0.42 -0.04 -20.87
C TYR A 26 0.53 -0.43 -22.00
N TYR A 27 0.91 -1.70 -22.05
CA TYR A 27 1.49 -2.24 -23.27
C TYR A 27 0.41 -2.38 -24.35
N SER A 28 -0.86 -2.61 -23.99
CA SER A 28 -2.01 -2.60 -24.90
C SER A 28 -2.60 -1.19 -25.13
N ILE A 29 -3.60 -1.08 -26.02
CA ILE A 29 -4.36 0.17 -26.22
C ILE A 29 -5.11 0.51 -24.92
N ARG A 30 -5.09 1.77 -24.46
CA ARG A 30 -5.77 2.21 -23.23
C ARG A 30 -7.29 2.00 -23.30
N GLU A 31 -7.88 2.15 -24.48
CA GLU A 31 -9.34 2.04 -24.71
C GLU A 31 -9.91 0.64 -24.46
N ILE A 32 -9.06 -0.40 -24.46
CA ILE A 32 -9.48 -1.75 -24.10
C ILE A 32 -9.31 -2.04 -22.60
N ALA A 33 -8.74 -1.11 -21.82
CA ALA A 33 -8.63 -1.24 -20.38
C ALA A 33 -9.96 -0.86 -19.70
N LEU A 34 -10.34 -1.62 -18.68
CA LEU A 34 -11.48 -1.28 -17.84
C LEU A 34 -11.07 -0.15 -16.88
N LEU A 35 -11.59 1.05 -17.12
CA LEU A 35 -11.43 2.20 -16.23
C LEU A 35 -12.59 2.22 -15.24
N LEU A 36 -12.27 2.38 -13.95
CA LEU A 36 -13.24 2.40 -12.86
C LEU A 36 -13.01 3.63 -11.99
N ASP A 37 -14.07 4.39 -11.76
CA ASP A 37 -14.05 5.48 -10.79
C ASP A 37 -14.12 4.92 -9.37
N LYS A 38 -13.10 5.21 -8.57
CA LYS A 38 -12.98 4.74 -7.19
C LYS A 38 -12.45 5.85 -6.29
N THR A 39 -12.88 5.86 -5.04
CA THR A 39 -12.42 6.83 -4.05
C THR A 39 -11.15 6.34 -3.36
N ILE A 40 -10.11 7.17 -3.37
CA ILE A 40 -8.88 6.94 -2.63
C ILE A 40 -9.03 7.50 -1.21
N GLN A 41 -8.52 6.79 -0.21
CA GLN A 41 -8.43 7.28 1.16
C GLN A 41 -7.48 8.48 1.24
N ALA A 42 -7.84 9.47 2.06
CA ALA A 42 -7.01 10.66 2.26
C ALA A 42 -5.72 10.32 3.04
N GLY A 43 -4.74 11.22 3.00
CA GLY A 43 -3.50 11.12 3.80
C GLY A 43 -2.26 10.63 3.04
N TYR A 44 -2.41 10.15 1.81
CA TYR A 44 -1.28 9.68 0.99
C TYR A 44 -0.66 10.76 0.08
N GLY A 45 -1.11 12.02 0.19
CA GLY A 45 -0.60 13.14 -0.59
C GLY A 45 -0.78 12.95 -2.09
N VAL A 46 0.26 13.22 -2.87
CA VAL A 46 0.26 13.08 -4.33
C VAL A 46 0.69 11.67 -4.72
N LEU A 47 -0.25 10.90 -5.28
CA LEU A 47 0.04 9.58 -5.85
C LEU A 47 0.40 9.71 -7.33
N ARG A 48 1.38 8.93 -7.77
CA ARG A 48 1.84 8.94 -9.16
C ARG A 48 0.99 7.98 -9.99
N ALA A 49 0.83 8.30 -11.28
CA ALA A 49 0.32 7.34 -12.24
C ALA A 49 1.17 6.05 -12.18
N GLY A 50 0.53 4.89 -12.20
CA GLY A 50 1.16 3.60 -12.03
C GLY A 50 1.31 3.12 -10.59
N THR A 51 0.91 3.91 -9.58
CA THR A 51 0.86 3.41 -8.20
C THR A 51 -0.11 2.24 -8.10
N ILE A 52 0.38 1.12 -7.57
CA ILE A 52 -0.43 -0.06 -7.28
C ILE A 52 -1.29 0.24 -6.05
N LEU A 53 -2.58 -0.02 -6.15
CA LEU A 53 -3.57 0.22 -5.10
C LEU A 53 -4.15 -1.10 -4.60
N ALA A 54 -4.55 -1.07 -3.34
CA ALA A 54 -5.29 -2.13 -2.66
C ALA A 54 -6.59 -1.54 -2.06
N GLU A 55 -7.51 -2.41 -1.69
CA GLU A 55 -8.79 -2.00 -1.11
C GLU A 55 -8.76 -2.18 0.39
N ASN A 56 -9.09 -1.13 1.13
CA ASN A 56 -9.20 -1.16 2.59
C ASN A 56 -10.29 -2.18 2.99
N VAL A 57 -9.91 -3.20 3.77
CA VAL A 57 -10.80 -4.28 4.23
C VAL A 57 -11.32 -4.08 5.65
N SER A 58 -11.04 -2.92 6.25
CA SER A 58 -11.39 -2.61 7.64
C SER A 58 -12.87 -2.85 7.93
N ALA A 59 -13.19 -3.36 9.11
CA ALA A 59 -14.58 -3.66 9.47
C ALA A 59 -15.45 -2.41 9.64
N ALA A 60 -14.91 -1.35 10.28
CA ALA A 60 -15.68 -0.16 10.68
C ALA A 60 -15.19 1.15 10.04
N GLY A 61 -13.93 1.20 9.60
CA GLY A 61 -13.31 2.40 9.03
C GLY A 61 -13.66 2.64 7.56
N ASN A 62 -12.67 3.05 6.79
CA ASN A 62 -12.77 3.44 5.38
C ASN A 62 -12.92 2.26 4.42
N LYS A 63 -13.72 1.26 4.79
CA LYS A 63 -13.95 0.04 4.00
C LYS A 63 -14.26 0.36 2.55
N GLY A 64 -13.59 -0.33 1.63
CA GLY A 64 -13.80 -0.18 0.19
C GLY A 64 -13.10 1.03 -0.46
N LYS A 65 -12.49 1.94 0.33
CA LYS A 65 -11.62 2.97 -0.21
C LYS A 65 -10.29 2.38 -0.65
N LEU A 66 -9.66 3.02 -1.64
CA LEU A 66 -8.37 2.60 -2.13
C LEU A 66 -7.24 3.20 -1.30
N VAL A 67 -6.25 2.38 -0.99
CA VAL A 67 -5.00 2.76 -0.34
C VAL A 67 -3.82 2.29 -1.20
N PRO A 68 -2.66 2.95 -1.19
CA PRO A 68 -1.47 2.42 -1.82
C PRO A 68 -1.14 1.02 -1.29
N TYR A 69 -0.79 0.12 -2.20
CA TYR A 69 -0.39 -1.23 -1.86
C TYR A 69 0.89 -1.21 -1.01
N ALA A 70 0.82 -1.74 0.22
CA ALA A 70 1.99 -1.92 1.07
C ALA A 70 2.81 -3.11 0.58
N MET A 71 4.06 -2.85 0.19
CA MET A 71 4.92 -3.85 -0.42
C MET A 71 5.44 -4.87 0.60
N THR A 72 5.59 -6.13 0.18
CA THR A 72 6.20 -7.20 1.01
C THR A 72 7.65 -6.87 1.34
N ALA A 73 8.38 -6.42 0.34
CA ALA A 73 9.74 -5.91 0.50
C ALA A 73 9.64 -4.53 1.16
N PHE A 74 10.37 -4.36 2.25
CA PHE A 74 10.41 -3.09 2.96
C PHE A 74 11.30 -2.12 2.20
N ASP A 75 10.68 -1.08 1.64
CA ASP A 75 11.34 0.07 1.05
C ASP A 75 10.92 1.32 1.84
N GLN A 76 11.87 2.23 2.10
CA GLN A 76 11.58 3.53 2.73
C GLN A 76 10.68 4.40 1.85
N LEU A 77 10.62 4.12 0.55
CA LEU A 77 9.74 4.77 -0.41
C LEU A 77 8.34 4.14 -0.49
N ASP A 78 8.02 3.17 0.38
CA ASP A 78 6.67 2.59 0.46
C ASP A 78 5.65 3.63 0.95
N VAL A 79 4.93 4.20 -0.01
CA VAL A 79 3.91 5.24 0.23
C VAL A 79 2.76 4.72 1.09
N GLY A 80 2.45 3.42 1.03
CA GLY A 80 1.36 2.80 1.78
C GLY A 80 1.67 2.65 3.27
N ARG A 81 2.96 2.63 3.64
CA ARG A 81 3.44 2.42 5.00
C ARG A 81 3.71 3.74 5.71
N ALA A 82 3.50 3.73 7.03
CA ALA A 82 3.98 4.74 7.97
C ALA A 82 5.03 4.07 8.87
N PHE A 83 6.23 4.61 8.93
CA PHE A 83 7.29 4.04 9.77
C PHE A 83 7.15 4.53 11.21
N ALA A 84 7.48 3.65 12.16
CA ALA A 84 7.44 4.02 13.56
C ALA A 84 8.61 4.95 13.91
N VAL A 85 8.34 5.97 14.73
CA VAL A 85 9.39 6.87 15.26
C VAL A 85 10.00 6.37 16.57
N ALA A 86 9.42 5.33 17.17
CA ALA A 86 9.88 4.71 18.39
C ALA A 86 9.61 3.20 18.36
N ASN A 87 10.36 2.45 19.16
CA ASN A 87 10.13 1.01 19.30
C ASN A 87 8.71 0.76 19.84
N VAL A 88 8.05 -0.27 19.32
CA VAL A 88 6.77 -0.73 19.85
C VAL A 88 7.07 -1.74 20.94
N GLY A 89 6.58 -1.45 22.16
CA GLY A 89 6.77 -2.31 23.32
C GLY A 89 6.14 -3.71 23.14
N ASP A 90 6.57 -4.64 23.97
CA ASP A 90 5.87 -5.91 24.14
C ASP A 90 4.56 -5.68 24.90
N GLY A 91 3.46 -6.33 24.48
CA GLY A 91 2.13 -6.09 25.03
C GLY A 91 1.64 -4.64 24.83
N ALA A 92 2.14 -3.93 23.82
CA ALA A 92 1.71 -2.58 23.53
C ALA A 92 0.44 -2.57 22.67
N THR A 93 -0.39 -1.55 22.88
CA THR A 93 -1.55 -1.21 22.03
C THR A 93 -1.33 0.10 21.28
N THR A 94 -0.09 0.58 21.22
CA THR A 94 0.23 1.89 20.66
C THR A 94 1.43 1.81 19.72
N ILE A 95 1.36 2.55 18.63
CA ILE A 95 2.50 2.81 17.74
C ILE A 95 2.61 4.32 17.49
N ASN A 96 3.84 4.81 17.51
CA ASN A 96 4.14 6.22 17.29
C ASN A 96 4.61 6.39 15.86
N VAL A 97 3.95 7.24 15.09
CA VAL A 97 4.29 7.53 13.69
C VAL A 97 4.52 9.02 13.50
N LEU A 98 5.21 9.43 12.43
CA LEU A 98 5.36 10.84 12.09
C LEU A 98 3.99 11.52 11.95
N MET A 99 3.92 12.80 12.34
CA MET A 99 2.67 13.55 12.33
C MET A 99 2.01 13.54 10.93
N ASP A 100 2.81 13.75 9.88
CA ASP A 100 2.32 13.78 8.50
C ASP A 100 1.79 12.41 8.04
N ASP A 101 2.44 11.32 8.45
CA ASP A 101 2.00 9.97 8.14
C ASP A 101 0.74 9.57 8.90
N SER A 102 0.47 10.19 10.05
CA SER A 102 -0.72 9.89 10.86
C SER A 102 -2.03 10.16 10.12
N TYR A 103 -2.02 11.04 9.11
CA TYR A 103 -3.21 11.38 8.32
C TYR A 103 -3.61 10.30 7.33
N LYS A 104 -2.75 9.29 7.10
CA LYS A 104 -3.08 8.08 6.33
C LYS A 104 -4.16 7.23 7.02
N PHE A 105 -4.35 7.40 8.33
CA PHE A 105 -5.20 6.55 9.17
C PHE A 105 -6.43 7.29 9.69
N THR A 106 -7.54 6.56 9.81
CA THR A 106 -8.77 7.02 10.47
C THR A 106 -9.15 6.06 11.60
N VAL A 107 -9.81 6.58 12.64
CA VAL A 107 -10.39 5.73 13.70
C VAL A 107 -11.36 4.73 13.07
N GLY A 108 -11.28 3.48 13.50
CA GLY A 108 -12.04 2.35 12.95
C GLY A 108 -11.37 1.62 11.77
N ASP A 109 -10.30 2.17 11.19
CA ASP A 109 -9.46 1.40 10.26
C ASP A 109 -8.74 0.27 11.03
N ASP A 110 -8.58 -0.90 10.41
CA ASP A 110 -7.80 -2.00 10.96
C ASP A 110 -6.31 -1.79 10.62
N LEU A 111 -5.44 -1.94 11.62
CA LEU A 111 -4.03 -1.63 11.53
C LEU A 111 -3.20 -2.91 11.42
N ILE A 112 -2.33 -2.97 10.42
CA ILE A 112 -1.30 -4.01 10.34
C ILE A 112 0.04 -3.40 10.71
N ILE A 113 0.76 -4.07 11.61
CA ILE A 113 2.14 -3.73 11.98
C ILE A 113 3.05 -4.78 11.37
N ALA A 114 4.13 -4.33 10.73
CA ALA A 114 5.11 -5.21 10.14
C ALA A 114 6.50 -4.58 10.19
N GLN A 115 7.51 -5.41 10.00
CA GLN A 115 8.92 -5.01 9.97
C GLN A 115 9.66 -5.71 8.83
N SER A 116 10.83 -5.19 8.47
CA SER A 116 11.65 -5.67 7.36
C SER A 116 12.29 -7.02 7.65
N ASP A 117 12.75 -7.22 8.88
CA ASP A 117 13.42 -8.44 9.30
C ASP A 117 12.44 -9.44 9.93
N GLY A 118 12.14 -10.52 9.20
CA GLY A 118 11.36 -11.66 9.68
C GLY A 118 9.94 -11.76 9.10
N PRO A 119 9.29 -12.94 9.21
CA PRO A 119 7.96 -13.19 8.65
C PRO A 119 6.81 -12.61 9.50
N ALA A 120 7.11 -12.07 10.70
CA ALA A 120 6.10 -11.62 11.65
C ALA A 120 5.46 -10.29 11.19
N TYR A 121 4.17 -10.36 10.89
CA TYR A 121 3.27 -9.22 10.99
C TYR A 121 2.43 -9.40 12.24
N HIS A 122 1.88 -8.29 12.69
CA HIS A 122 0.91 -8.26 13.76
C HIS A 122 -0.35 -7.59 13.25
N ASP A 123 -1.48 -8.25 13.45
CA ASP A 123 -2.78 -7.65 13.26
C ASP A 123 -3.11 -6.87 14.53
N GLY A 124 -2.99 -5.54 14.45
CA GLY A 124 -3.31 -4.62 15.53
C GLY A 124 -4.81 -4.49 15.78
N GLY A 125 -5.66 -5.00 14.88
CA GLY A 125 -7.09 -4.78 14.90
C GLY A 125 -7.45 -3.30 14.69
N ALA A 126 -8.63 -2.90 15.13
CA ALA A 126 -9.19 -1.59 14.87
C ALA A 126 -8.41 -0.48 15.60
N ILE A 127 -8.22 0.65 14.93
CA ILE A 127 -7.72 1.89 15.53
C ILE A 127 -8.83 2.50 16.40
N VAL A 128 -8.52 2.71 17.67
CA VAL A 128 -9.45 3.28 18.67
C VAL A 128 -9.30 4.79 18.74
N THR A 129 -8.05 5.28 18.78
CA THR A 129 -7.74 6.71 18.87
C THR A 129 -6.48 7.05 18.09
N ILE A 130 -6.41 8.30 17.62
CA ILE A 130 -5.20 8.87 17.03
C ILE A 130 -4.97 10.21 17.73
N ASP A 131 -3.96 10.26 18.59
CA ASP A 131 -3.57 11.50 19.26
C ASP A 131 -2.54 12.25 18.40
N ARG A 132 -2.95 13.41 17.89
CA ARG A 132 -2.13 14.33 17.07
C ARG A 132 -1.80 15.63 17.82
N THR A 133 -2.07 15.68 19.12
CA THR A 133 -2.08 16.94 19.88
C THR A 133 -1.09 16.96 21.02
N THR A 134 -0.88 15.82 21.70
CA THR A 134 -0.01 15.75 22.87
C THR A 134 1.47 15.92 22.50
N TYR A 135 1.89 15.41 21.35
CA TYR A 135 3.28 15.45 20.92
C TYR A 135 3.44 16.26 19.63
N PRO A 136 4.42 17.18 19.57
CA PRO A 136 4.56 18.10 18.43
C PRO A 136 5.13 17.43 17.16
N HIS A 137 5.79 16.28 17.29
CA HIS A 137 6.56 15.67 16.19
C HIS A 137 6.01 14.32 15.72
N TYR A 138 5.11 13.72 16.48
CA TYR A 138 4.56 12.39 16.18
C TYR A 138 3.13 12.28 16.67
N ALA A 139 2.39 11.35 16.07
CA ALA A 139 1.08 10.95 16.53
C ALA A 139 1.15 9.59 17.21
N VAL A 140 0.29 9.38 18.21
CA VAL A 140 0.12 8.08 18.87
C VAL A 140 -1.15 7.43 18.34
N ILE A 141 -1.00 6.32 17.63
CA ILE A 141 -2.11 5.49 17.15
C ILE A 141 -2.33 4.39 18.18
N THR A 142 -3.54 4.33 18.72
CA THR A 142 -3.96 3.27 19.66
C THR A 142 -4.84 2.26 18.93
N PHE A 143 -4.55 0.98 19.07
CA PHE A 143 -5.23 -0.14 18.42
C PHE A 143 -5.65 -1.22 19.43
N THR A 144 -6.51 -2.15 19.03
CA THR A 144 -7.18 -3.07 19.98
C THR A 144 -6.34 -4.27 20.42
N THR A 145 -5.47 -4.79 19.55
CA THR A 145 -4.81 -6.09 19.76
C THR A 145 -3.38 -5.90 20.26
N LEU A 146 -3.08 -6.43 21.45
CA LEU A 146 -1.74 -6.38 22.06
C LEU A 146 -0.67 -6.97 21.15
N THR A 147 0.44 -6.26 20.97
CA THR A 147 1.63 -6.82 20.30
C THR A 147 2.21 -7.99 21.09
N THR A 148 2.80 -8.94 20.37
CA THR A 148 3.47 -10.10 20.98
C THR A 148 5.00 -9.96 20.99
N SER A 149 5.63 -10.47 22.05
CA SER A 149 7.09 -10.47 22.29
C SER A 149 7.93 -11.09 21.18
N THR A 150 7.35 -11.97 20.37
CA THR A 150 8.02 -12.67 19.27
C THR A 150 8.43 -11.73 18.13
N GLY A 151 7.77 -10.57 17.99
CA GLY A 151 7.99 -9.67 16.87
C GLY A 151 9.28 -8.83 16.95
N LYS A 152 9.76 -8.48 18.16
CA LYS A 152 10.88 -7.54 18.34
C LYS A 152 10.73 -6.26 17.47
N TRP A 153 9.60 -5.57 17.66
CA TRP A 153 9.16 -4.41 16.91
C TRP A 153 10.03 -3.17 17.15
N THR A 154 11.19 -3.13 16.51
CA THR A 154 12.16 -2.06 16.71
C THR A 154 12.29 -1.18 15.47
N VAL A 155 12.61 0.10 15.68
CA VAL A 155 12.92 1.05 14.60
C VAL A 155 14.12 0.56 13.79
N ALA A 156 15.09 -0.10 14.44
CA ALA A 156 16.24 -0.71 13.77
C ALA A 156 15.84 -1.79 12.75
N ASN A 157 14.73 -2.50 12.99
CA ASN A 157 14.16 -3.49 12.07
C ASN A 157 13.18 -2.86 11.06
N GLY A 158 13.13 -1.53 10.95
CA GLY A 158 12.25 -0.83 10.03
C GLY A 158 10.77 -1.08 10.31
N VAL A 159 10.38 -1.19 11.59
CA VAL A 159 8.98 -1.39 11.96
C VAL A 159 8.12 -0.23 11.45
N GLY A 160 6.95 -0.57 10.91
CA GLY A 160 5.97 0.37 10.45
C GLY A 160 4.58 -0.25 10.43
N CYS A 161 3.59 0.57 10.11
CA CYS A 161 2.20 0.16 10.03
C CYS A 161 1.52 0.67 8.76
N TYR A 162 0.44 0.01 8.37
CA TYR A 162 -0.39 0.38 7.24
C TYR A 162 -1.82 -0.13 7.47
N VAL A 163 -2.76 0.43 6.72
CA VAL A 163 -4.17 0.04 6.77
C VAL A 163 -4.33 -1.38 6.21
N ALA A 164 -5.10 -2.22 6.89
CA ALA A 164 -5.42 -3.56 6.40
C ALA A 164 -6.14 -3.48 5.05
N ALA A 165 -5.53 -4.09 4.03
CA ALA A 165 -6.00 -3.99 2.65
C ALA A 165 -5.87 -5.31 1.87
N GLY A 166 -6.23 -6.45 2.48
CA GLY A 166 -6.07 -7.78 1.88
C GLY A 166 -6.70 -8.91 2.69
N ALA A 167 -6.81 -10.11 2.11
CA ALA A 167 -7.62 -11.20 2.66
C ALA A 167 -6.88 -12.12 3.68
N SER A 168 -5.54 -12.10 3.76
CA SER A 168 -4.76 -12.67 4.87
C SER A 168 -3.26 -12.39 4.70
N GLY A 169 -2.49 -12.37 5.79
CA GLY A 169 -1.02 -12.27 5.74
C GLY A 169 -0.45 -10.86 5.82
N LYS A 170 0.87 -10.77 5.64
CA LYS A 170 1.69 -9.52 5.58
C LYS A 170 1.31 -8.56 4.45
N LEU A 171 0.29 -8.88 3.68
CA LEU A 171 0.14 -8.42 2.31
C LEU A 171 -1.21 -7.76 2.16
N SER A 172 -1.18 -6.44 2.14
CA SER A 172 -2.02 -5.69 1.23
C SER A 172 -2.16 -6.48 -0.08
N THR A 173 -3.36 -6.65 -0.60
CA THR A 173 -3.61 -7.41 -1.84
C THR A 173 -3.78 -6.41 -2.97
N ALA A 174 -2.81 -6.40 -3.90
CA ALA A 174 -2.87 -5.53 -5.08
C ALA A 174 -4.15 -5.82 -5.87
N LYS A 175 -4.91 -4.76 -6.19
CA LYS A 175 -6.21 -4.90 -6.86
C LYS A 175 -6.37 -3.96 -8.05
N TYR A 176 -5.79 -2.76 -7.98
CA TYR A 176 -5.91 -1.75 -9.03
C TYR A 176 -4.57 -1.07 -9.30
N ILE A 177 -4.46 -0.39 -10.43
CA ILE A 177 -3.35 0.50 -10.77
C ILE A 177 -3.91 1.89 -11.03
N LEU A 178 -3.27 2.93 -10.48
CA LEU A 178 -3.72 4.30 -10.65
C LEU A 178 -3.40 4.77 -12.08
N ASP A 179 -4.43 5.10 -12.84
CA ASP A 179 -4.26 5.73 -14.15
C ASP A 179 -4.20 7.26 -14.01
N LYS A 180 -3.52 7.92 -14.94
CA LYS A 180 -3.56 9.38 -15.06
C LYS A 180 -4.31 9.71 -16.33
N ASP A 181 -5.44 10.39 -16.18
CA ASP A 181 -6.11 11.05 -17.30
C ASP A 181 -5.20 12.11 -17.94
#